data_AF-A0A7L8UDH4-F1
#
_entry.id   AF-A0A7L8UDH4-F1
#
_cell.length_a   1.000
_cell.length_b   1.000
_cell.length_c   1.000
_cell.angle_alpha   90.00
_cell.angle_beta   90.00
_cell.angle_gamma   90.00
#
_symmetry.space_group_name_H-M   'P 1'
#
loop_
_entity.id
_entity.type
_entity.pdbx_description
1 polymer ?
#
loop_
_entity_poly.entity_id
_entity_poly.type
_entity_poly.pdbx_seq_one_letter_code
_entity_poly.pdbx_strand_id
1 'polypeptide(L)'
;MMNGIEFIKATDGKQYYMDSFLKTIIYGYECLINKGIVYSRSDIHKTIKTVQKSNVAHNEIEDYLCTDLVNKYIKPNLGLFGLQNIVVDNGVRETKNNVTTGHLDIKFQVPSLSENHYYAFEAKRLDKSLSRKRYYLNGGIQRFTDRTYYPETTTVLAGMIGFVEVEMKKSKSGQMVESKNARVPLIKIKDDINHLIKSQKTFVTTQCLTPYSISDINYACVQNFGHLYLSKHTRDDDKAELKIYHLFFDYYSILLE
;
A
#
# COMPACT_ATOMS: atom_id res chain seq x y z
N MET A 1 -11.85 -0.49 -33.32
CA MET A 1 -12.17 -0.69 -31.90
C MET A 1 -11.74 -2.10 -31.54
N MET A 2 -10.64 -2.25 -30.80
CA MET A 2 -10.27 -3.56 -30.25
C MET A 2 -11.14 -3.83 -29.02
N ASN A 3 -11.75 -5.01 -28.95
CA ASN A 3 -12.51 -5.41 -27.77
C ASN A 3 -11.54 -5.61 -26.60
N GLY A 4 -11.78 -4.96 -25.46
CA GLY A 4 -10.87 -4.99 -24.29
C GLY A 4 -10.51 -6.39 -23.80
N ILE A 5 -11.31 -7.41 -24.14
CA ILE A 5 -11.08 -8.82 -23.84
C ILE A 5 -9.88 -9.39 -24.61
N GLU A 6 -9.65 -8.96 -25.86
CA GLU A 6 -8.54 -9.45 -26.69
C GLU A 6 -7.19 -8.88 -26.23
N PHE A 7 -7.17 -7.64 -25.71
CA PHE A 7 -5.96 -7.01 -25.16
C PHE A 7 -5.49 -7.70 -23.87
N ILE A 8 -6.43 -8.13 -23.02
CA ILE A 8 -6.14 -8.84 -21.76
C ILE A 8 -5.47 -10.20 -22.00
N LYS A 9 -5.73 -10.86 -23.15
CA LYS A 9 -5.09 -12.14 -23.52
C LYS A 9 -3.68 -12.01 -24.08
N ALA A 10 -3.29 -10.83 -24.58
CA ALA A 10 -2.02 -10.63 -25.28
C ALA A 10 -0.84 -10.23 -24.38
N THR A 11 -1.12 -9.81 -23.15
CA THR A 11 -0.13 -9.62 -22.09
C THR A 11 -0.03 -10.92 -21.27
N ASP A 12 0.97 -11.08 -20.40
CA ASP A 12 1.09 -12.24 -19.49
C ASP A 12 -0.08 -12.38 -18.48
N GLY A 13 -1.17 -11.63 -18.69
CA GLY A 13 -2.40 -11.51 -17.90
C GLY A 13 -2.16 -10.86 -16.56
N LYS A 14 -1.04 -11.18 -15.91
CA LYS A 14 -0.79 -10.87 -14.51
C LYS A 14 -0.18 -9.49 -14.31
N GLN A 15 0.73 -9.07 -15.19
CA GLN A 15 1.38 -7.75 -15.10
C GLN A 15 0.41 -6.63 -15.47
N TYR A 16 -0.46 -6.85 -16.47
CA TYR A 16 -1.45 -5.88 -16.91
C TYR A 16 -2.40 -5.43 -15.80
N TYR A 17 -2.89 -6.37 -14.99
CA TYR A 17 -3.73 -6.03 -13.85
C TYR A 17 -2.97 -5.18 -12.82
N MET A 18 -1.71 -5.53 -12.54
CA MET A 18 -0.91 -4.81 -11.57
C MET A 18 -0.70 -3.34 -11.97
N ASP A 19 -0.34 -3.08 -13.22
CA ASP A 19 -0.20 -1.72 -13.73
C ASP A 19 -1.51 -0.95 -13.58
N SER A 20 -2.64 -1.56 -13.97
CA SER A 20 -3.96 -0.93 -13.86
C SER A 20 -4.37 -0.65 -12.40
N PHE A 21 -4.01 -1.52 -11.45
CA PHE A 21 -4.20 -1.27 -10.02
C PHE A 21 -3.37 -0.07 -9.56
N LEU A 22 -2.08 -0.02 -9.92
CA LEU A 22 -1.20 1.09 -9.58
C LEU A 22 -1.74 2.42 -10.13
N LYS A 23 -2.18 2.44 -11.40
CA LYS A 23 -2.79 3.62 -12.03
C LYS A 23 -4.03 4.10 -11.26
N THR A 24 -4.93 3.18 -10.92
CA THR A 24 -6.16 3.52 -10.18
C THR A 24 -5.84 4.04 -8.78
N ILE A 25 -4.87 3.44 -8.09
CA ILE A 25 -4.44 3.86 -6.76
C ILE A 25 -3.81 5.26 -6.81
N ILE A 26 -2.92 5.53 -7.77
CA ILE A 26 -2.31 6.85 -7.98
C ILE A 26 -3.37 7.90 -8.31
N TYR A 27 -4.29 7.59 -9.22
CA TYR A 27 -5.38 8.51 -9.58
C TYR A 27 -6.31 8.79 -8.40
N GLY A 28 -6.61 7.77 -7.59
CA GLY A 28 -7.39 7.93 -6.36
C GLY A 28 -6.70 8.86 -5.36
N TYR A 29 -5.39 8.70 -5.16
CA TYR A 29 -4.61 9.62 -4.32
C TYR A 29 -4.62 11.05 -4.86
N GLU A 30 -4.46 11.22 -6.17
CA GLU A 30 -4.52 12.54 -6.82
C GLU A 30 -5.90 13.20 -6.62
N CYS A 31 -6.98 12.43 -6.74
CA CYS A 31 -8.33 12.92 -6.45
C CYS A 31 -8.48 13.38 -5.00
N LEU A 32 -7.89 12.67 -4.04
CA LEU A 32 -7.88 13.04 -2.63
C LEU A 32 -7.18 14.39 -2.43
N ILE A 33 -5.97 14.56 -3.00
CA ILE A 33 -5.20 15.81 -2.92
C ILE A 33 -5.97 16.97 -3.55
N ASN A 34 -6.53 16.77 -4.74
CA ASN A 34 -7.25 17.83 -5.46
C ASN A 34 -8.57 18.25 -4.80
N LYS A 35 -9.16 17.42 -3.94
CA LYS A 35 -10.29 17.84 -3.10
C LYS A 35 -9.88 18.73 -1.92
N GLY A 36 -8.59 18.88 -1.65
CA GLY A 36 -8.09 19.67 -0.52
C GLY A 36 -8.51 19.10 0.85
N ILE A 37 -8.72 17.78 0.93
CA ILE A 37 -9.10 17.13 2.19
C ILE A 37 -7.93 17.17 3.15
N VAL A 38 -8.22 17.55 4.39
CA VAL A 38 -7.29 17.52 5.51
C VAL A 38 -7.91 16.66 6.61
N TYR A 39 -7.15 15.68 7.07
CA TYR A 39 -7.47 14.81 8.18
C TYR A 39 -6.82 15.35 9.46
N SER A 40 -7.59 15.40 10.56
CA SER A 40 -7.01 15.53 11.90
C SER A 40 -6.87 14.15 12.53
N ARG A 41 -5.68 13.85 13.07
CA ARG A 41 -5.44 12.62 13.83
C ARG A 41 -6.35 12.54 15.03
N SER A 42 -6.59 13.66 15.72
CA SER A 42 -7.47 13.70 16.89
C SER A 42 -8.91 13.31 16.53
N ASP A 43 -9.44 13.80 15.41
CA ASP A 43 -10.78 13.49 14.93
C ASP A 43 -10.90 12.03 14.45
N ILE A 44 -9.87 11.50 13.79
CA ILE A 44 -9.81 10.09 13.41
C ILE A 44 -9.89 9.22 14.66
N HIS A 45 -9.06 9.48 15.67
CA HIS A 45 -9.09 8.71 16.93
C HIS A 45 -10.43 8.81 17.63
N LYS A 46 -11.04 10.00 17.67
CA LYS A 46 -12.37 10.20 18.25
C LYS A 46 -13.43 9.39 17.52
N THR A 47 -13.38 9.37 16.20
CA THR A 47 -14.28 8.58 15.34
C THR A 47 -14.12 7.09 15.65
N ILE A 48 -12.88 6.59 15.69
CA ILE A 48 -12.61 5.17 15.90
C ILE A 48 -13.03 4.72 17.29
N LYS A 49 -12.71 5.48 18.35
CA LYS A 49 -13.17 5.21 19.72
C LYS A 49 -14.69 5.15 19.83
N THR A 50 -15.39 6.04 19.12
CA THR A 50 -16.85 6.08 19.11
C THR A 50 -17.43 4.80 18.49
N VAL A 51 -16.82 4.30 17.42
CA VAL A 51 -17.29 3.11 16.69
C VAL A 51 -16.91 1.80 17.39
N GLN A 52 -15.65 1.64 17.79
CA GLN A 52 -15.12 0.34 18.24
C GLN A 52 -15.46 0.00 19.71
N LYS A 53 -15.84 0.98 20.53
CA LYS A 53 -16.16 0.79 21.98
C LYS A 53 -15.09 -0.03 22.76
N SER A 54 -13.86 -0.10 22.26
CA SER A 54 -12.75 -0.90 22.78
C SER A 54 -11.55 -0.01 23.04
N ASN A 55 -10.77 -0.33 24.08
CA ASN A 55 -9.52 0.35 24.41
C ASN A 55 -8.29 -0.28 23.74
N VAL A 56 -8.46 -1.34 22.94
CA VAL A 56 -7.35 -2.08 22.32
C VAL A 56 -7.21 -1.65 20.87
N ALA A 57 -6.29 -0.71 20.63
CA ALA A 57 -6.00 -0.11 19.34
C ALA A 57 -4.71 -0.71 18.76
N HIS A 58 -4.81 -1.50 17.67
CA HIS A 58 -3.66 -1.72 16.80
C HIS A 58 -3.96 -1.05 15.45
N ASN A 59 -3.09 -0.11 15.05
CA ASN A 59 -3.01 0.53 13.72
C ASN A 59 -4.22 1.34 13.21
N GLU A 60 -5.09 1.80 14.10
CA GLU A 60 -6.33 2.55 13.80
C GLU A 60 -6.25 3.64 12.70
N ILE A 61 -5.22 4.50 12.70
CA ILE A 61 -5.10 5.55 11.67
C ILE A 61 -4.78 4.96 10.30
N GLU A 62 -3.94 3.93 10.23
CA GLU A 62 -3.53 3.28 8.97
C GLU A 62 -4.75 2.68 8.27
N ASP A 63 -5.55 1.93 9.02
CA ASP A 63 -6.80 1.31 8.55
C ASP A 63 -7.79 2.37 8.08
N TYR A 64 -7.93 3.47 8.82
CA TYR A 64 -8.81 4.58 8.45
C TYR A 64 -8.38 5.20 7.12
N LEU A 65 -7.11 5.60 6.99
CA LEU A 65 -6.60 6.27 5.79
C LEU A 65 -6.69 5.34 4.57
N CYS A 66 -6.36 4.06 4.75
CA CYS A 66 -6.48 3.05 3.71
C CYS A 66 -7.95 2.86 3.27
N THR A 67 -8.85 2.66 4.23
CA THR A 67 -10.28 2.46 3.96
C THR A 67 -10.91 3.66 3.27
N ASP A 68 -10.59 4.87 3.73
CA ASP A 68 -11.08 6.12 3.15
C ASP A 68 -10.58 6.30 1.72
N LEU A 69 -9.27 6.14 1.51
CA LEU A 69 -8.64 6.20 0.18
C LEU A 69 -9.32 5.22 -0.78
N VAL A 70 -9.48 3.96 -0.37
CA VAL A 70 -10.04 2.93 -1.26
C VAL A 70 -11.50 3.20 -1.58
N ASN A 71 -12.34 3.41 -0.56
CA ASN A 71 -13.78 3.49 -0.77
C ASN A 71 -14.21 4.78 -1.47
N LYS A 72 -13.57 5.90 -1.19
CA LYS A 72 -13.97 7.20 -1.75
C LYS A 72 -13.25 7.56 -3.03
N TYR A 73 -12.07 7.00 -3.29
CA TYR A 73 -11.22 7.48 -4.39
C TYR A 73 -10.67 6.38 -5.30
N ILE A 74 -10.51 5.14 -4.85
CA ILE A 74 -10.04 4.05 -5.74
C ILE A 74 -11.23 3.35 -6.38
N LYS A 75 -12.15 2.79 -5.59
CA LYS A 75 -13.31 2.02 -6.08
C LYS A 75 -14.16 2.77 -7.11
N PRO A 76 -14.52 4.05 -6.90
CA PRO A 76 -15.35 4.77 -7.86
C PRO A 76 -14.67 4.96 -9.23
N ASN A 77 -13.34 4.82 -9.30
CA ASN A 77 -12.53 5.12 -10.47
C ASN A 77 -11.98 3.88 -11.17
N LEU A 78 -12.38 2.66 -10.76
CA LEU A 78 -11.91 1.41 -11.37
C LEU A 78 -12.17 1.34 -12.88
N GLY A 79 -13.33 1.84 -13.34
CA GLY A 79 -13.70 1.84 -14.76
C GLY A 79 -12.78 2.67 -15.65
N LEU A 80 -12.09 3.68 -15.10
CA LEU A 80 -11.17 4.54 -15.86
C LEU A 80 -9.93 3.78 -16.37
N PHE A 81 -9.61 2.65 -15.73
CA PHE A 81 -8.44 1.84 -16.00
C PHE A 81 -8.79 0.39 -16.39
N GLY A 82 -10.01 0.16 -16.88
CA GLY A 82 -10.45 -1.16 -17.36
C GLY A 82 -10.71 -2.19 -16.26
N LEU A 83 -10.94 -1.74 -15.02
CA LEU A 83 -11.13 -2.61 -13.85
C LEU A 83 -12.60 -2.70 -13.38
N GLN A 84 -13.57 -2.40 -14.24
CA GLN A 84 -14.99 -2.36 -13.88
C GLN A 84 -15.56 -3.68 -13.32
N ASN A 85 -14.91 -4.81 -13.60
CA ASN A 85 -15.33 -6.14 -13.15
C ASN A 85 -14.47 -6.69 -12.01
N ILE A 86 -13.61 -5.86 -11.42
CA ILE A 86 -12.73 -6.25 -10.31
C ILE A 86 -13.43 -5.99 -8.98
N VAL A 87 -13.33 -6.96 -8.08
CA VAL A 87 -13.78 -6.78 -6.69
C VAL A 87 -12.59 -6.28 -5.87
N VAL A 88 -12.82 -5.20 -5.12
CA VAL A 88 -11.80 -4.61 -4.23
C VAL A 88 -12.32 -4.66 -2.81
N ASP A 89 -11.62 -5.35 -1.94
CA ASP A 89 -11.97 -5.48 -0.53
C ASP A 89 -10.90 -4.85 0.36
N ASN A 90 -11.32 -4.31 1.52
CA ASN A 90 -10.43 -3.72 2.52
C ASN A 90 -10.48 -4.51 3.82
N GLY A 91 -9.36 -4.63 4.51
CA GLY A 91 -9.29 -5.27 5.84
C GLY A 91 -9.70 -6.75 5.82
N VAL A 92 -9.31 -7.48 4.76
CA VAL A 92 -9.73 -8.88 4.55
C VAL A 92 -8.96 -9.80 5.48
N ARG A 93 -9.67 -10.71 6.15
CA ARG A 93 -9.05 -11.78 6.94
C ARG A 93 -8.68 -12.93 6.02
N GLU A 94 -7.41 -13.30 6.01
CA GLU A 94 -6.94 -14.51 5.36
C GLU A 94 -7.03 -15.66 6.37
N THR A 95 -7.65 -16.77 5.95
CA THR A 95 -7.86 -17.93 6.82
C THR A 95 -7.33 -19.19 6.19
N LYS A 96 -6.65 -20.03 6.97
CA LYS A 96 -6.25 -21.38 6.60
C LYS A 96 -6.79 -22.35 7.65
N ASN A 97 -7.53 -23.38 7.24
CA ASN A 97 -8.17 -24.34 8.15
C ASN A 97 -9.02 -23.67 9.26
N ASN A 98 -9.83 -22.66 8.90
CA ASN A 98 -10.65 -21.84 9.81
C ASN A 98 -9.86 -21.01 10.85
N VAL A 99 -8.54 -20.91 10.72
CA VAL A 99 -7.69 -20.06 11.56
C VAL A 99 -7.30 -18.82 10.77
N THR A 100 -7.49 -17.62 11.33
CA THR A 100 -6.98 -16.38 10.72
C THR A 100 -5.46 -16.39 10.72
N THR A 101 -4.87 -16.41 9.54
CA THR A 101 -3.41 -16.40 9.33
C THR A 101 -2.89 -15.01 9.00
N GLY A 102 -3.74 -14.11 8.49
CA GLY A 102 -3.35 -12.77 8.10
C GLY A 102 -4.51 -11.80 7.98
N HIS A 103 -4.16 -10.52 7.86
CA HIS A 103 -5.09 -9.41 7.63
C HIS A 103 -4.52 -8.57 6.49
N LEU A 104 -5.21 -8.57 5.35
CA LEU A 104 -4.84 -7.82 4.17
C LEU A 104 -5.50 -6.44 4.19
N ASP A 105 -4.70 -5.40 3.96
CA ASP A 105 -5.24 -4.05 3.93
C ASP A 105 -6.11 -3.82 2.70
N ILE A 106 -5.66 -4.26 1.51
CA ILE A 106 -6.43 -4.19 0.26
C ILE A 106 -6.25 -5.48 -0.55
N LYS A 107 -7.36 -6.03 -1.05
CA LYS A 107 -7.41 -7.22 -1.90
C LYS A 107 -8.10 -6.90 -3.21
N PHE A 108 -7.38 -7.00 -4.33
CA PHE A 108 -7.97 -6.95 -5.67
C PHE A 108 -8.19 -8.36 -6.19
N GLN A 109 -9.45 -8.77 -6.31
CA GLN A 109 -9.85 -10.07 -6.85
C GLN A 109 -10.20 -9.92 -8.33
N VAL A 110 -9.65 -10.80 -9.16
CA VAL A 110 -9.91 -10.81 -10.60
C VAL A 110 -10.82 -12.01 -10.90
N PRO A 111 -12.14 -11.82 -11.06
CA PRO A 111 -13.09 -12.95 -11.17
C PRO A 111 -12.85 -13.84 -12.40
N SER A 112 -12.17 -13.31 -13.43
CA SER A 112 -11.81 -14.08 -14.62
C SER A 112 -10.60 -15.00 -14.44
N LEU A 113 -9.88 -14.88 -13.34
CA LEU A 113 -8.79 -15.80 -12.97
C LEU A 113 -9.36 -16.91 -12.06
N SER A 114 -8.63 -18.03 -11.93
CA SER A 114 -9.07 -19.17 -11.11
C SER A 114 -9.51 -18.74 -9.71
N GLU A 115 -10.39 -19.53 -9.09
CA GLU A 115 -10.74 -19.36 -7.68
C GLU A 115 -9.46 -19.16 -6.85
N ASN A 116 -9.43 -18.12 -6.02
CA ASN A 116 -8.32 -17.69 -5.16
C ASN A 116 -7.17 -16.89 -5.80
N HIS A 117 -7.26 -16.45 -7.07
CA HIS A 117 -6.27 -15.51 -7.59
C HIS A 117 -6.62 -14.06 -7.23
N TYR A 118 -5.75 -13.40 -6.47
CA TYR A 118 -5.86 -12.00 -6.10
C TYR A 118 -4.49 -11.33 -6.00
N TYR A 119 -4.53 -10.01 -5.87
CA TYR A 119 -3.38 -9.15 -5.66
C TYR A 119 -3.58 -8.42 -4.34
N ALA A 120 -2.61 -8.54 -3.45
CA ALA A 120 -2.63 -7.88 -2.16
C ALA A 120 -1.79 -6.61 -2.20
N PHE A 121 -2.35 -5.56 -1.60
CA PHE A 121 -1.64 -4.35 -1.27
C PHE A 121 -1.65 -4.16 0.25
N GLU A 122 -0.49 -3.92 0.83
CA GLU A 122 -0.33 -3.56 2.24
C GLU A 122 -0.17 -2.06 2.37
N ALA A 123 -0.87 -1.43 3.31
CA ALA A 123 -0.73 -0.03 3.64
C ALA A 123 0.06 0.13 4.94
N LYS A 124 1.04 1.03 4.95
CA LYS A 124 1.90 1.28 6.11
C LYS A 124 2.15 2.76 6.30
N ARG A 125 2.06 3.24 7.54
CA ARG A 125 2.48 4.60 7.89
C ARG A 125 4.01 4.70 7.92
N LEU A 126 4.55 5.75 7.33
CA LEU A 126 5.98 6.01 7.25
C LEU A 126 6.29 7.42 7.75
N ASP A 127 7.41 7.56 8.45
CA ASP A 127 8.00 8.85 8.77
C ASP A 127 9.51 8.67 8.94
N LYS A 128 10.20 9.65 9.54
CA LYS A 128 11.65 9.55 9.75
C LYS A 128 12.06 8.54 10.85
N SER A 129 11.12 8.08 11.68
CA SER A 129 11.40 7.18 12.79
C SER A 129 11.89 5.81 12.29
N LEU A 130 12.89 5.28 12.99
CA LEU A 130 13.42 3.96 12.69
C LEU A 130 12.38 2.85 12.97
N SER A 131 11.53 3.03 13.96
CA SER A 131 10.50 2.05 14.33
C SER A 131 9.49 1.86 13.21
N ARG A 132 8.97 2.94 12.60
CA ARG A 132 8.01 2.82 11.49
C ARG A 132 8.64 2.28 10.22
N LYS A 133 9.88 2.67 9.92
CA LYS A 133 10.63 2.10 8.80
C LYS A 133 10.86 0.59 8.99
N ARG A 134 11.20 0.14 10.20
CA ARG A 134 11.30 -1.30 10.51
C ARG A 134 9.95 -2.00 10.44
N TYR A 135 8.89 -1.35 10.89
CA TYR A 135 7.53 -1.88 10.79
C TYR A 135 7.07 -2.03 9.33
N TYR A 136 7.47 -1.12 8.44
CA TYR A 136 7.23 -1.25 7.00
C TYR A 136 7.90 -2.49 6.40
N LEU A 137 9.13 -2.81 6.84
CA LEU A 137 9.84 -4.00 6.38
C LEU A 137 9.24 -5.29 6.97
N ASN A 138 9.14 -5.37 8.29
CA ASN A 138 8.75 -6.61 8.98
C ASN A 138 7.23 -6.85 8.98
N GLY A 139 6.46 -5.78 9.06
CA GLY A 139 4.99 -5.82 9.02
C GLY A 139 4.42 -5.71 7.60
N GLY A 140 5.25 -5.54 6.58
CA GLY A 140 4.83 -5.42 5.18
C GLY A 140 5.59 -6.39 4.27
N ILE A 141 6.83 -6.06 3.91
CA ILE A 141 7.63 -6.88 2.97
C ILE A 141 7.76 -8.32 3.44
N GLN A 142 8.15 -8.54 4.70
CA GLN A 142 8.34 -9.88 5.26
C GLN A 142 7.07 -10.72 5.20
N ARG A 143 5.90 -10.11 5.45
CA ARG A 143 4.59 -10.80 5.40
C ARG A 143 4.21 -11.26 3.99
N PHE A 144 4.78 -10.64 2.96
CA PHE A 144 4.64 -11.13 1.59
C PHE A 144 5.63 -12.27 1.29
N THR A 145 6.86 -12.21 1.80
CA THR A 145 7.89 -13.23 1.54
C THR A 145 7.65 -14.53 2.30
N ASP A 146 7.06 -14.46 3.49
CA ASP A 146 6.69 -15.61 4.33
C ASP A 146 5.29 -16.18 4.01
N ARG A 147 4.60 -15.59 3.03
CA ARG A 147 3.24 -15.95 2.58
C ARG A 147 2.13 -15.81 3.61
N THR A 148 2.30 -14.98 4.64
CA THR A 148 1.21 -14.58 5.55
C THR A 148 -0.02 -14.08 4.77
N TYR A 149 0.21 -13.40 3.65
CA TYR A 149 -0.81 -12.80 2.79
C TYR A 149 -1.24 -13.63 1.59
N TYR A 150 -0.51 -14.71 1.29
CA TYR A 150 -0.70 -15.53 0.10
C TYR A 150 -0.66 -17.02 0.44
N PRO A 151 -1.43 -17.49 1.45
CA PRO A 151 -1.33 -18.88 1.89
C PRO A 151 -1.71 -19.87 0.77
N GLU A 152 -2.56 -19.45 -0.16
CA GLU A 152 -3.15 -20.32 -1.20
C GLU A 152 -2.94 -19.83 -2.64
N THR A 153 -2.41 -18.62 -2.85
CA THR A 153 -2.15 -18.07 -4.20
C THR A 153 -0.68 -18.11 -4.58
N THR A 154 -0.40 -18.28 -5.87
CA THR A 154 0.96 -18.28 -6.45
C THR A 154 1.41 -16.91 -6.93
N THR A 155 0.60 -15.86 -6.76
CA THR A 155 0.84 -14.48 -7.21
C THR A 155 2.21 -13.93 -6.82
N VAL A 156 3.10 -13.72 -7.80
CA VAL A 156 4.46 -13.14 -7.64
C VAL A 156 4.50 -11.62 -7.69
N LEU A 157 3.35 -10.96 -7.58
CA LEU A 157 3.20 -9.51 -7.65
C LEU A 157 2.47 -9.03 -6.39
N ALA A 158 3.02 -8.06 -5.69
CA ALA A 158 2.38 -7.45 -4.52
C ALA A 158 2.54 -5.93 -4.54
N GLY A 159 1.69 -5.25 -3.78
CA GLY A 159 1.75 -3.80 -3.64
C GLY A 159 1.96 -3.36 -2.20
N MET A 160 2.53 -2.17 -2.04
CA MET A 160 2.62 -1.48 -0.78
C MET A 160 2.29 -0.01 -0.97
N ILE A 161 1.53 0.55 -0.03
CA ILE A 161 1.24 1.97 0.08
C ILE A 161 1.92 2.49 1.34
N GLY A 162 2.83 3.45 1.17
CA GLY A 162 3.46 4.18 2.26
C GLY A 162 2.77 5.52 2.47
N PHE A 163 2.02 5.70 3.56
CA PHE A 163 1.50 7.00 3.97
C PHE A 163 2.62 7.77 4.69
N VAL A 164 3.35 8.60 3.95
CA VAL A 164 4.51 9.34 4.47
C VAL A 164 4.03 10.59 5.19
N GLU A 165 4.18 10.63 6.51
CA GLU A 165 3.62 11.66 7.37
C GLU A 165 4.67 12.34 8.27
N VAL A 166 4.24 13.45 8.89
CA VAL A 166 5.00 14.17 9.92
C VAL A 166 5.31 13.23 11.08
N GLU A 167 6.59 13.12 11.47
CA GLU A 167 6.96 12.42 12.70
C GLU A 167 6.47 13.17 13.92
N MET A 168 5.67 12.47 14.72
CA MET A 168 5.15 12.95 15.99
C MET A 168 6.04 12.48 17.13
N LYS A 169 6.41 13.38 18.04
CA LYS A 169 7.18 13.07 19.24
C LYS A 169 6.39 13.39 20.48
N LYS A 170 6.52 12.57 21.52
CA LYS A 170 6.04 12.94 22.85
C LYS A 170 6.88 14.11 23.37
N SER A 171 6.22 15.21 23.69
CA SER A 171 6.80 16.33 24.40
C SER A 171 7.13 15.93 25.85
N LYS A 172 7.86 16.80 26.56
CA LYS A 172 8.11 16.62 28.00
C LYS A 172 6.84 16.57 28.85
N SER A 173 5.74 17.15 28.37
CA SER A 173 4.42 17.11 29.01
C SER A 173 3.57 15.89 28.61
N GLY A 174 4.12 14.98 27.80
CA GLY A 174 3.43 13.77 27.33
C GLY A 174 2.49 13.98 26.15
N GLN A 175 2.27 15.24 25.72
CA GLN A 175 1.51 15.55 24.51
C GLN A 175 2.29 15.18 23.25
N MET A 176 1.61 14.64 22.24
CA MET A 176 2.23 14.45 20.92
C MET A 176 2.38 15.82 20.26
N VAL A 177 3.57 16.11 19.75
CA VAL A 177 3.87 17.36 19.04
C VAL A 177 4.69 17.06 17.79
N GLU A 178 4.49 17.86 16.75
CA GLU A 178 5.25 17.74 15.51
C GLU A 178 6.74 18.00 15.75
N SER A 179 7.61 17.21 15.11
CA SER A 179 9.05 17.47 15.17
C SER A 179 9.40 18.74 14.37
N LYS A 180 10.17 19.67 14.94
CA LYS A 180 10.60 20.94 14.29
C LYS A 180 11.36 20.81 12.95
N ASN A 181 11.66 19.59 12.49
CA ASN A 181 12.21 19.24 11.17
C ASN A 181 11.53 17.95 10.65
N ALA A 182 10.21 17.88 10.71
CA ALA A 182 9.47 16.64 10.48
C ALA A 182 9.33 16.25 9.02
N ARG A 183 9.27 17.22 8.10
CA ARG A 183 9.15 16.94 6.67
C ARG A 183 10.47 16.45 6.12
N VAL A 184 10.44 15.33 5.43
CA VAL A 184 11.59 14.72 4.77
C VAL A 184 11.19 14.43 3.33
N PRO A 185 12.04 14.74 2.33
CA PRO A 185 11.75 14.36 0.96
C PRO A 185 11.49 12.84 0.85
N LEU A 186 10.46 12.45 0.08
CA LEU A 186 10.08 11.04 -0.07
C LEU A 186 11.23 10.18 -0.61
N ILE A 187 12.11 10.76 -1.43
CA ILE A 187 13.33 10.10 -1.92
C ILE A 187 14.24 9.65 -0.76
N LYS A 188 14.37 10.48 0.28
CA LYS A 188 15.18 10.16 1.46
C LYS A 188 14.53 9.08 2.32
N ILE A 189 13.20 9.04 2.40
CA ILE A 189 12.50 7.90 3.03
C ILE A 189 12.82 6.61 2.28
N LYS A 190 12.78 6.62 0.95
CA LYS A 190 13.15 5.46 0.11
C LYS A 190 14.61 5.05 0.31
N ASP A 191 15.53 6.00 0.40
CA ASP A 191 16.95 5.69 0.63
C ASP A 191 17.21 5.12 2.03
N ASP A 192 16.54 5.64 3.06
CA ASP A 192 16.60 5.10 4.42
C ASP A 192 16.06 3.66 4.48
N ILE A 193 14.95 3.39 3.78
CA ILE A 193 14.39 2.04 3.65
C ILE A 193 15.38 1.11 2.94
N ASN A 194 16.00 1.55 1.86
CA ASN A 194 17.03 0.77 1.15
C ASN A 194 18.24 0.45 2.03
N HIS A 195 18.68 1.39 2.86
CA HIS A 195 19.75 1.14 3.82
C HIS A 195 19.37 0.04 4.81
N LEU A 196 18.14 0.09 5.34
CA LEU A 196 17.64 -0.93 6.26
C LEU A 196 17.50 -2.30 5.60
N ILE A 197 16.96 -2.36 4.37
CA ILE A 197 16.84 -3.58 3.57
C ILE A 197 18.20 -4.28 3.40
N LYS A 198 19.26 -3.53 3.12
CA LYS A 198 20.62 -4.08 2.96
C LYS A 198 21.19 -4.66 4.26
N SER A 199 20.72 -4.19 5.41
CA SER A 199 21.24 -4.56 6.74
C SER A 199 20.42 -5.64 7.45
N GLN A 200 19.18 -5.88 7.03
CA GLN A 200 18.27 -6.82 7.67
C GLN A 200 18.46 -8.25 7.13
N LYS A 201 18.09 -9.24 7.93
CA LYS A 201 18.31 -10.68 7.65
C LYS A 201 17.01 -11.50 7.67
N THR A 202 15.86 -10.87 7.86
CA THR A 202 14.58 -11.58 8.03
C THR A 202 13.96 -12.00 6.71
N PHE A 203 14.36 -11.38 5.59
CA PHE A 203 13.99 -11.79 4.24
C PHE A 203 15.10 -11.49 3.24
N VAL A 204 15.14 -12.25 2.14
CA VAL A 204 16.16 -12.12 1.09
C VAL A 204 15.70 -11.14 0.02
N THR A 205 16.44 -10.05 -0.17
CA THR A 205 16.18 -9.05 -1.22
C THR A 205 17.17 -9.21 -2.36
N THR A 206 16.66 -9.40 -3.58
CA THR A 206 17.46 -9.43 -4.81
C THR A 206 17.57 -8.05 -5.45
N GLN A 207 16.59 -7.18 -5.24
CA GLN A 207 16.59 -5.79 -5.69
C GLN A 207 15.95 -4.88 -4.63
N CYS A 208 16.72 -3.92 -4.11
CA CYS A 208 16.20 -2.85 -3.25
C CYS A 208 15.20 -1.95 -4.00
N LEU A 209 14.57 -0.99 -3.33
CA LEU A 209 13.64 -0.07 -3.99
C LEU A 209 14.38 0.74 -5.08
N THR A 210 13.96 0.54 -6.32
CA THR A 210 14.39 1.31 -7.49
C THR A 210 13.21 2.08 -8.06
N PRO A 211 13.41 3.30 -8.58
CA PRO A 211 12.34 4.05 -9.25
C PRO A 211 11.65 3.19 -10.31
N TYR A 212 10.32 3.27 -10.35
CA TYR A 212 9.49 2.61 -11.34
C TYR A 212 8.47 3.62 -11.85
N SER A 213 8.23 3.61 -13.16
CA SER A 213 7.35 4.56 -13.83
C SER A 213 6.32 3.80 -14.65
N ILE A 214 5.08 4.26 -14.58
CA ILE A 214 3.99 3.79 -15.42
C ILE A 214 3.52 4.96 -16.27
N SER A 215 3.14 4.69 -17.52
CA SER A 215 2.60 5.70 -18.41
C SER A 215 1.09 5.52 -18.58
N ASP A 216 0.39 6.64 -18.69
CA ASP A 216 -0.99 6.67 -19.13
C ASP A 216 -1.25 7.90 -19.99
N ILE A 217 -1.75 7.68 -21.20
CA ILE A 217 -1.97 8.74 -22.18
C ILE A 217 -3.10 9.69 -21.77
N ASN A 218 -4.05 9.22 -20.98
CA ASN A 218 -5.24 9.98 -20.62
C ASN A 218 -5.09 10.70 -19.27
N TYR A 219 -4.15 10.26 -18.43
CA TYR A 219 -4.03 10.73 -17.05
C TYR A 219 -2.60 11.18 -16.73
N ALA A 220 -2.30 12.46 -16.97
CA ALA A 220 -0.97 13.03 -16.73
C ALA A 220 -0.50 12.86 -15.26
N CYS A 221 -1.41 12.87 -14.28
CA CYS A 221 -1.06 12.65 -12.87
C CYS A 221 -0.46 11.26 -12.63
N VAL A 222 -0.88 10.25 -13.39
CA VAL A 222 -0.34 8.89 -13.33
C VAL A 222 1.08 8.87 -13.89
N GLN A 223 1.28 9.46 -15.06
CA GLN A 223 2.60 9.54 -15.70
C GLN A 223 3.61 10.35 -14.88
N ASN A 224 3.15 11.41 -14.20
CA ASN A 224 4.00 12.32 -13.45
C ASN A 224 4.21 11.88 -11.99
N PHE A 225 3.68 10.73 -11.58
CA PHE A 225 3.81 10.25 -10.20
C PHE A 225 5.25 9.78 -9.92
N GLY A 226 6.04 10.65 -9.28
CA GLY A 226 7.48 10.44 -9.07
C GLY A 226 7.87 9.55 -7.89
N HIS A 227 6.91 8.92 -7.21
CA HIS A 227 7.14 8.20 -5.95
C HIS A 227 6.65 6.76 -5.97
N LEU A 228 6.72 6.14 -7.16
CA LEU A 228 6.51 4.72 -7.37
C LEU A 228 7.87 4.02 -7.48
N TYR A 229 8.01 2.91 -6.76
CA TYR A 229 9.23 2.11 -6.72
C TYR A 229 8.92 0.63 -6.89
N LEU A 230 9.91 -0.13 -7.31
CA LEU A 230 9.87 -1.59 -7.39
C LEU A 230 11.00 -2.16 -6.53
N SER A 231 10.70 -3.20 -5.76
CA SER A 231 11.69 -4.06 -5.14
C SER A 231 11.43 -5.53 -5.48
N LYS A 232 12.45 -6.38 -5.32
CA LYS A 232 12.36 -7.81 -5.58
C LYS A 232 12.95 -8.60 -4.43
N HIS A 233 12.26 -9.67 -4.06
CA HIS A 233 12.59 -10.52 -2.92
C HIS A 233 12.45 -11.98 -3.29
N THR A 234 13.16 -12.86 -2.59
CA THR A 234 12.98 -14.31 -2.70
C THR A 234 12.00 -14.75 -1.62
N ARG A 235 10.94 -15.47 -2.01
CA ARG A 235 10.01 -16.07 -1.04
C ARG A 235 10.67 -17.19 -0.25
N ASP A 236 10.24 -17.36 0.99
CA ASP A 236 10.90 -18.26 1.93
C ASP A 236 10.63 -19.74 1.62
N ASP A 237 9.46 -20.07 1.11
CA ASP A 237 9.00 -21.44 0.89
C ASP A 237 9.38 -21.99 -0.49
N ASP A 238 8.96 -21.31 -1.57
CA ASP A 238 9.07 -21.78 -2.95
C ASP A 238 10.27 -21.19 -3.69
N LYS A 239 11.00 -20.28 -3.04
CA LYS A 239 12.15 -19.54 -3.59
C LYS A 239 11.83 -18.75 -4.86
N ALA A 240 10.55 -18.49 -5.15
CA ALA A 240 10.14 -17.65 -6.27
C ALA A 240 10.57 -16.19 -6.05
N GLU A 241 10.88 -15.49 -7.13
CA GLU A 241 11.10 -14.05 -7.09
C GLU A 241 9.74 -13.34 -7.00
N LEU A 242 9.52 -12.66 -5.87
CA LEU A 242 8.38 -11.80 -5.61
C LEU A 242 8.75 -10.35 -5.97
N LYS A 243 7.93 -9.72 -6.82
CA LYS A 243 8.01 -8.28 -7.13
C LYS A 243 7.03 -7.51 -6.25
N ILE A 244 7.52 -6.48 -5.56
CA ILE A 244 6.69 -5.60 -4.73
C ILE A 244 6.77 -4.17 -5.25
N TYR A 245 5.63 -3.61 -5.62
CA TYR A 245 5.49 -2.22 -6.04
C TYR A 245 5.17 -1.35 -4.84
N HIS A 246 5.87 -0.24 -4.67
CA HIS A 246 5.74 0.64 -3.52
C HIS A 246 5.33 2.04 -3.97
N LEU A 247 4.18 2.49 -3.48
CA LEU A 247 3.64 3.83 -3.70
C LEU A 247 3.87 4.66 -2.44
N PHE A 248 4.70 5.69 -2.51
CA PHE A 248 4.88 6.61 -1.37
C PHE A 248 4.01 7.84 -1.58
N PHE A 249 3.01 8.01 -0.72
CA PHE A 249 2.11 9.14 -0.73
C PHE A 249 2.54 10.18 0.30
N ASP A 250 2.55 11.45 -0.13
CA ASP A 250 2.93 12.57 0.73
C ASP A 250 1.71 13.01 1.55
N TYR A 251 1.65 12.53 2.79
CA TYR A 251 0.61 12.87 3.76
C TYR A 251 1.02 14.03 4.67
N TYR A 252 2.14 14.72 4.42
CA TYR A 252 2.63 15.81 5.28
C TYR A 252 1.63 16.98 5.38
N SER A 253 0.91 17.29 4.31
CA SER A 253 -0.03 18.42 4.25
C SER A 253 -1.49 18.02 4.45
N ILE A 254 -1.79 16.72 4.47
CA ILE A 254 -3.17 16.22 4.57
C ILE A 254 -3.45 15.46 5.86
N LEU A 255 -2.43 15.07 6.64
CA LEU A 255 -2.63 14.47 7.96
C LEU A 255 -1.98 15.34 9.04
N LEU A 256 -2.82 16.12 9.72
CA LEU A 256 -2.44 17.05 10.77
C LEU A 256 -2.79 16.48 12.15
N GLU A 257 -2.32 17.13 13.21
CA GLU A 257 -2.66 16.76 14.59
C GLU A 257 -4.16 16.86 14.90
#